data_AF-A0A1V9EQ37-F1
#
_entry.id   AF-A0A1V9EQ37-F1
#
_cell.length_a   1.000
_cell.length_b   1.000
_cell.length_c   1.000
_cell.angle_alpha   90.00
_cell.angle_beta   90.00
_cell.angle_gamma   90.00
#
_symmetry.space_group_name_H-M   'P 1'
#
loop_
_entity.id
_entity.type
_entity.pdbx_description
1 polymer ?
#
loop_
_entity_poly.entity_id
_entity_poly.type
_entity_poly.pdbx_seq_one_letter_code
_entity_poly.pdbx_strand_id
1 'polypeptide(L)' 'MGIITRMQETTPKFFKILRNIGVALAAVSAAVFASPVALPAIITDIAGYLALAGTVMGAVSQTAVLNEGE' A
#
# COMPACT_ATOMS: atom_id res chain seq x y z
N MET A 1 -19.71 1.84 18.58
CA MET A 1 -19.51 1.57 17.13
C MET A 1 -18.63 0.34 16.96
N GLY A 2 -19.03 -0.62 16.13
CA GLY A 2 -18.19 -1.79 15.81
C GLY A 2 -17.14 -1.44 14.75
N ILE A 3 -16.09 -2.26 14.63
CA ILE A 3 -14.99 -2.06 13.66
C ILE A 3 -15.53 -1.99 12.23
N ILE A 4 -16.52 -2.82 11.89
CA ILE A 4 -17.19 -2.83 10.58
C ILE A 4 -17.81 -1.47 10.25
N THR A 5 -18.44 -0.81 11.23
CA THR A 5 -19.08 0.51 11.02
C THR A 5 -18.04 1.59 10.75
N ARG A 6 -16.91 1.59 11.47
CA ARG A 6 -15.80 2.51 11.21
C ARG A 6 -15.21 2.32 9.82
N MET A 7 -15.02 1.08 9.37
CA MET A 7 -14.46 0.82 8.04
C MET A 7 -15.34 1.31 6.87
N GLN A 8 -16.63 1.61 7.12
CA GLN A 8 -17.53 2.20 6.12
C GLN A 8 -17.47 3.74 6.10
N GLU A 9 -16.81 4.37 7.06
CA GLU A 9 -16.62 5.81 7.09
C GLU A 9 -15.62 6.26 6.02
N THR A 10 -15.74 7.53 5.62
CA THR A 10 -14.95 8.02 4.49
C THR A 10 -13.47 8.10 4.84
N THR A 11 -12.63 7.43 4.04
CA THR A 11 -11.18 7.54 4.18
C THR A 11 -10.72 8.98 3.85
N PRO A 12 -9.90 9.62 4.70
CA PRO A 12 -9.38 10.96 4.46
C PRO A 12 -8.61 11.06 3.13
N LYS A 13 -8.60 12.24 2.51
CA LYS A 13 -7.93 12.48 1.21
C LYS A 13 -6.45 12.10 1.24
N PHE A 14 -5.75 12.41 2.34
CA PHE A 14 -4.33 12.07 2.52
C PHE A 14 -4.08 10.56 2.41
N PHE A 15 -4.82 9.75 3.15
CA PHE A 15 -4.66 8.29 3.14
C PHE A 15 -5.10 7.65 1.81
N LYS A 16 -6.07 8.25 1.11
CA LYS A 16 -6.40 7.83 -0.26
C LYS A 16 -5.20 7.98 -1.21
N ILE A 17 -4.48 9.11 -1.13
CA ILE A 17 -3.26 9.34 -1.93
C ILE A 17 -2.19 8.32 -1.54
N LEU A 18 -1.97 8.15 -0.24
CA LEU A 18 -0.95 7.24 0.28
C LEU A 18 -1.23 5.77 -0.12
N ARG A 19 -2.51 5.35 -0.11
CA ARG A 19 -2.93 4.05 -0.65
C ARG A 19 -2.54 3.87 -2.11
N ASN A 20 -2.82 4.88 -2.95
CA ASN A 20 -2.52 4.80 -4.38
C ASN A 20 -1.02 4.72 -4.64
N ILE A 21 -0.21 5.44 -3.86
CA ILE A 21 1.25 5.32 -3.90
C ILE A 21 1.68 3.90 -3.50
N GLY A 22 1.12 3.36 -2.41
CA GLY A 22 1.40 1.99 -1.96
C GLY A 22 1.07 0.93 -3.01
N VAL A 23 -0.06 1.09 -3.71
CA VAL A 23 -0.47 0.21 -4.82
C VAL A 23 0.49 0.32 -6.01
N ALA A 24 0.93 1.53 -6.36
CA ALA A 24 1.90 1.74 -7.44
C ALA A 24 3.25 1.06 -7.11
N LEU A 25 3.75 1.22 -5.88
CA LEU A 25 4.97 0.57 -5.39
C LEU A 25 4.86 -0.96 -5.46
N ALA A 26 3.72 -1.51 -5.02
CA ALA A 26 3.46 -2.94 -5.09
C ALA A 26 3.42 -3.44 -6.54
N ALA A 27 2.79 -2.69 -7.45
CA ALA A 27 2.73 -3.04 -8.87
C ALA A 27 4.11 -3.02 -9.54
N VAL A 28 4.95 -2.02 -9.25
CA VAL A 28 6.34 -1.97 -9.74
C VAL A 28 7.13 -3.18 -9.25
N SER A 29 7.00 -3.51 -7.97
CA SER A 29 7.71 -4.65 -7.38
C SER A 29 7.24 -5.98 -7.99
N ALA A 30 5.92 -6.14 -8.18
CA ALA A 30 5.35 -7.31 -8.84
C ALA A 30 5.83 -7.44 -10.29
N ALA A 31 5.95 -6.33 -11.03
CA ALA A 31 6.48 -6.33 -12.39
C ALA A 31 7.96 -6.76 -12.43
N VAL A 32 8.78 -6.31 -11.47
CA VAL A 32 10.18 -6.74 -11.36
C VAL A 32 10.26 -8.24 -11.07
N PHE A 33 9.44 -8.76 -10.14
CA PHE A 33 9.44 -10.19 -9.82
C PHE A 33 8.86 -11.08 -10.92
N ALA A 34 7.93 -10.58 -11.72
CA ALA A 34 7.36 -11.30 -12.86
C ALA A 34 8.30 -11.35 -14.08
N SER A 35 9.46 -10.69 -14.02
CA SER A 35 10.47 -10.74 -15.08
C SER A 35 10.92 -12.18 -15.34
N PRO A 36 10.91 -12.66 -16.61
CA PRO A 36 11.36 -14.00 -16.96
C PRO A 36 12.89 -14.13 -17.01
N VAL A 37 13.61 -13.01 -16.93
CA VAL A 37 15.08 -12.97 -16.92
C VAL A 37 15.60 -12.83 -15.50
N ALA A 38 16.67 -13.56 -15.21
CA ALA A 38 17.38 -13.51 -13.94
C ALA A 38 17.99 -12.11 -13.75
N LEU A 39 17.43 -11.35 -12.82
CA LEU A 39 17.93 -10.05 -12.41
C LEU A 39 19.01 -10.21 -11.33
N PRO A 40 19.99 -9.29 -11.25
CA PRO A 40 20.92 -9.24 -10.14
C PRO A 40 20.21 -9.13 -8.79
N ALA A 41 20.74 -9.79 -7.76
CA ALA A 41 20.12 -9.88 -6.43
C ALA A 41 19.79 -8.51 -5.81
N ILE A 42 20.63 -7.51 -6.04
CA ILE A 42 20.41 -6.14 -5.56
C ILE A 42 19.09 -5.56 -6.07
N ILE A 43 18.71 -5.85 -7.32
CA ILE A 43 17.46 -5.34 -7.90
C ILE A 43 16.26 -6.05 -7.25
N THR A 44 16.34 -7.36 -7.06
CA THR A 44 15.26 -8.13 -6.42
C THR A 44 15.10 -7.77 -4.94
N ASP A 45 16.19 -7.45 -4.24
CA ASP A 45 16.14 -6.99 -2.84
C ASP A 45 15.45 -5.63 -2.72
N ILE A 46 15.81 -4.68 -3.60
CA ILE A 46 15.14 -3.37 -3.65
C ILE A 46 13.64 -3.56 -3.93
N ALA A 47 13.28 -4.41 -4.90
CA ALA A 47 11.88 -4.73 -5.19
C ALA A 47 11.18 -5.36 -3.98
N GLY A 48 11.88 -6.18 -3.19
CA GLY A 48 11.35 -6.76 -1.95
C GLY A 48 10.99 -5.69 -0.92
N TYR A 49 11.88 -4.74 -0.69
CA TYR A 49 11.62 -3.63 0.22
C TYR A 49 10.50 -2.71 -0.28
N LEU A 50 10.44 -2.45 -1.59
CA LEU A 50 9.35 -1.67 -2.20
C LEU A 50 7.99 -2.38 -2.08
N ALA A 51 7.95 -3.71 -2.24
CA ALA A 51 6.75 -4.50 -2.04
C ALA A 51 6.28 -4.44 -0.58
N LEU A 52 7.21 -4.60 0.37
CA LEU A 52 6.89 -4.49 1.80
C LEU A 52 6.35 -3.10 2.15
N ALA A 53 7.04 -2.04 1.71
CA ALA A 53 6.61 -0.67 1.95
C ALA A 53 5.23 -0.39 1.33
N GLY A 54 5.02 -0.78 0.07
CA GLY A 54 3.78 -0.56 -0.65
C GLY A 54 2.58 -1.29 -0.05
N THR A 55 2.77 -2.53 0.38
CA THR A 55 1.72 -3.35 1.02
C THR A 55 1.33 -2.82 2.39
N VAL A 56 2.30 -2.51 3.26
CA VAL A 56 2.05 -1.92 4.58
C VAL A 56 1.37 -0.57 4.44
N MET A 57 1.90 0.30 3.59
CA MET A 57 1.32 1.61 3.30
C MET A 57 -0.13 1.50 2.80
N GLY A 58 -0.37 0.60 1.85
CA GLY A 58 -1.69 0.36 1.28
C GLY A 58 -2.71 -0.18 2.30
N ALA A 59 -2.31 -1.14 3.12
CA ALA A 59 -3.17 -1.75 4.13
C ALA A 59 -3.51 -0.76 5.25
N VAL A 60 -2.50 -0.09 5.81
CA VAL A 60 -2.71 0.90 6.89
C VAL A 60 -3.58 2.06 6.41
N SER A 61 -3.34 2.56 5.19
CA SER A 61 -4.13 3.67 4.64
C SER A 61 -5.62 3.35 4.47
N GLN A 62 -6.00 2.08 4.33
CA GLN A 62 -7.41 1.67 4.24
C GLN A 62 -8.12 1.62 5.59
N THR A 63 -7.35 1.50 6.68
CA THR A 63 -7.91 1.47 8.04
C THR A 63 -8.14 2.87 8.62
N ALA A 64 -7.65 3.92 7.96
CA ALA A 64 -7.82 5.30 8.40
C ALA A 64 -9.24 5.80 8.09
N VAL A 65 -9.89 6.34 9.11
CA VAL A 65 -11.25 6.88 9.06
C VAL A 65 -11.25 8.30 9.60
N LEU A 66 -12.11 9.18 9.08
CA LEU A 66 -12.31 10.51 9.68
C LEU A 66 -13.06 10.33 11.01
N ASN A 67 -12.55 10.90 12.10
CA ASN A 67 -13.34 11.00 13.33
C ASN A 67 -14.35 12.14 13.15
N GLU A 68 -15.64 11.84 13.29
CA GLU A 68 -16.68 12.86 13.40
C GLU A 68 -16.53 13.54 14.77
N GLY A 69 -15.87 14.70 14.82
CA GLY A 69 -15.52 15.40 16.06
C GLY A 69 -14.52 16.55 15.96
N GLU A 70 -13.93 16.80 14.78
CA GLU A 70 -13.27 18.05 14.39
C GLU A 70 -13.68 18.45 12.97
#